data_AF-A0A399UAK4-F1
#
_entry.id   AF-A0A399UAK4-F1
#
_cell.length_a   1.000
_cell.length_b   1.000
_cell.length_c   1.000
_cell.angle_alpha   90.00
_cell.angle_beta   90.00
_cell.angle_gamma   90.00
#
_symmetry.space_group_name_H-M   'P 1'
#
loop_
_entity.id
_entity.type
_entity.pdbx_description
1 polymer ?
#
loop_
_entity_poly.entity_id
_entity_poly.type
_entity_poly.pdbx_seq_one_letter_code
_entity_poly.pdbx_strand_id
1 'polypeptide(L)'
;VEKECLTRKKEGKSFVYSALLTLDQSRDLLVQDIKDKVCSRRIRNLLADLIVECEFTQTDLEDLEAVISEKKSSAVTEVRCNCM
;
A
#
# COMPACT_ATOMS: atom_id res chain seq x y z
N VAL A 1 12.28 -5.91 21.92
CA VAL A 1 12.33 -5.31 20.58
C VAL A 1 11.72 -6.35 19.66
N GLU A 2 10.40 -6.36 19.57
CA GLU A 2 9.66 -7.50 18.98
C GLU A 2 9.24 -7.28 17.53
N LYS A 3 9.65 -6.16 16.92
CA LYS A 3 9.59 -5.94 15.47
C LYS A 3 10.82 -5.14 15.07
N GLU A 4 11.59 -5.64 14.12
CA GLU A 4 12.88 -5.10 13.63
C GLU A 4 12.75 -3.72 12.91
N CYS A 5 11.82 -2.86 13.32
CA CYS A 5 11.52 -1.60 12.65
C CYS A 5 12.44 -0.44 13.08
N LEU A 6 13.25 -0.63 14.12
CA LEU A 6 14.08 0.42 14.71
C LEU A 6 15.54 -0.04 14.82
N THR A 7 16.45 0.75 14.25
CA THR A 7 17.88 0.61 14.47
C THR A 7 18.27 1.44 15.69
N ARG A 8 19.19 0.93 16.52
CA ARG A 8 19.70 1.65 17.69
C ARG A 8 21.17 1.97 17.50
N LYS A 9 21.50 3.25 17.35
CA LYS A 9 22.88 3.73 17.37
C LYS A 9 23.17 4.41 18.72
N LYS A 10 24.24 3.98 19.40
CA LYS A 10 24.69 4.61 20.65
C LYS A 10 25.60 5.78 20.31
N GLU A 11 25.18 7.01 20.60
CA GLU A 11 26.02 8.19 20.52
C GLU A 11 26.18 8.78 21.92
N GLY A 12 27.39 8.63 22.50
CA GLY A 12 27.69 9.07 23.85
C GLY A 12 26.89 8.32 24.94
N LYS A 13 26.14 9.09 25.75
CA LYS A 13 25.23 8.57 26.80
C LYS A 13 23.79 8.33 26.32
N SER A 14 23.49 8.60 25.06
CA SER A 14 22.13 8.51 24.50
C SER A 14 22.02 7.41 23.44
N PHE A 15 20.82 6.85 23.31
CA PHE A 15 20.46 5.94 22.23
C PHE A 15 19.61 6.69 21.21
N VAL A 16 20.08 6.75 19.97
CA VAL A 16 19.33 7.29 18.84
C VAL A 16 18.61 6.11 18.17
N TYR A 17 17.28 6.19 18.13
CA TYR A 17 16.45 5.24 17.41
C TYR A 17 16.12 5.84 16.05
N SER A 18 16.55 5.18 14.99
CA SER A 18 16.21 5.54 13.62
C SER A 18 15.37 4.44 13.01
N ALA A 19 14.40 4.82 12.17
CA ALA A 19 13.60 3.85 11.44
C ALA A 19 14.54 3.00 10.55
N LEU A 20 14.43 1.67 10.64
CA LEU A 20 15.19 0.74 9.79
C LEU A 20 14.67 0.75 8.35
N LEU A 21 13.46 1.26 8.15
CA LEU A 21 12.70 1.18 6.92
C LEU A 21 12.22 2.58 6.52
N THR A 22 12.30 2.91 5.23
CA THR A 22 11.75 4.18 4.73
C THR A 22 10.21 4.11 4.65
N LEU A 23 9.55 5.27 4.58
CA LEU A 23 8.10 5.34 4.43
C LEU A 23 7.64 4.61 3.15
N ASP A 24 8.37 4.77 2.04
CA ASP A 24 8.09 4.09 0.78
C ASP A 24 8.19 2.57 0.88
N GLN A 25 9.25 2.07 1.53
CA GLN A 25 9.39 0.64 1.77
C GLN A 25 8.26 0.10 2.66
N SER A 26 7.80 0.91 3.62
CA SER A 26 6.67 0.53 4.49
C SER A 26 5.38 0.45 3.70
N ARG A 27 5.15 1.41 2.80
CA ARG A 27 4.01 1.42 1.89
C ARG A 27 4.02 0.18 0.98
N ASP A 28 5.16 -0.15 0.39
CA ASP A 28 5.26 -1.28 -0.54
C ASP A 28 4.96 -2.61 0.15
N LEU A 29 5.42 -2.80 1.38
CA LEU A 29 5.06 -3.95 2.21
C LEU A 29 3.57 -4.01 2.49
N LEU A 30 2.93 -2.88 2.81
CA LEU A 30 1.48 -2.80 3.02
C LEU A 30 0.70 -3.18 1.76
N VAL A 31 1.13 -2.69 0.59
CA VAL A 31 0.50 -3.04 -0.69
C VAL A 31 0.58 -4.54 -0.95
N GLN A 32 1.75 -5.15 -0.70
CA GLN A 32 1.92 -6.60 -0.84
C GLN A 32 1.03 -7.37 0.15
N ASP A 33 0.99 -6.95 1.41
CA ASP A 33 0.14 -7.54 2.45
C ASP A 33 -1.35 -7.48 2.08
N ILE A 34 -1.82 -6.34 1.57
CA ILE A 34 -3.20 -6.16 1.12
C ILE A 34 -3.50 -7.09 -0.05
N LYS A 35 -2.60 -7.16 -1.03
CA LYS A 35 -2.76 -8.05 -2.19
C LYS A 35 -2.87 -9.53 -1.79
N ASP A 36 -2.13 -9.95 -0.77
CA ASP A 36 -2.11 -11.33 -0.32
C ASP A 36 -3.30 -11.67 0.61
N LYS A 37 -3.74 -10.71 1.43
CA LYS A 37 -4.83 -10.90 2.41
C LYS A 37 -6.22 -10.60 1.85
N VAL A 38 -6.33 -9.74 0.84
CA VAL A 38 -7.62 -9.36 0.24
C VAL A 38 -7.88 -10.21 -0.99
N CYS A 39 -9.06 -10.82 -1.01
CA CYS A 39 -9.50 -11.62 -2.14
C CYS A 39 -9.40 -10.83 -3.45
N SER A 40 -8.86 -11.43 -4.50
CA SER A 40 -8.66 -10.76 -5.80
C SER A 40 -9.98 -10.24 -6.41
N ARG A 41 -11.12 -10.83 -6.04
CA ARG A 41 -12.45 -10.35 -6.44
C ARG A 41 -12.96 -9.15 -5.62
N ARG A 42 -12.45 -8.96 -4.41
CA ARG A 42 -12.86 -7.92 -3.45
C ARG A 42 -11.94 -6.70 -3.43
N ILE A 43 -10.74 -6.79 -4.02
CA ILE A 43 -9.77 -5.68 -4.09
C ILE A 43 -10.39 -4.39 -4.68
N ARG A 44 -11.32 -4.53 -5.64
CA ARG A 44 -12.02 -3.38 -6.24
C ARG A 44 -12.89 -2.62 -5.22
N ASN A 45 -13.49 -3.33 -4.27
CA ASN A 45 -14.37 -2.73 -3.27
C ASN A 45 -13.50 -1.94 -2.29
N LEU A 46 -12.39 -2.51 -1.84
CA LEU A 46 -11.43 -1.80 -0.99
C LEU A 46 -10.92 -0.51 -1.64
N LEU A 47 -10.58 -0.54 -2.94
CA LEU A 47 -10.17 0.67 -3.65
C LEU A 47 -11.29 1.71 -3.71
N ALA A 48 -12.53 1.29 -3.95
CA ALA A 48 -13.67 2.20 -3.95
C ALA A 48 -13.91 2.81 -2.56
N ASP A 49 -13.83 2.00 -1.50
CA ASP A 49 -13.99 2.45 -0.12
C ASP A 49 -12.91 3.49 0.23
N LEU A 50 -11.65 3.26 -0.14
CA LEU A 50 -10.56 4.21 0.09
C LEU A 50 -10.76 5.54 -0.65
N ILE A 51 -11.25 5.50 -1.90
CA ILE A 51 -11.55 6.71 -2.68
C ILE A 51 -12.66 7.54 -2.00
N VAL A 52 -13.63 6.88 -1.35
CA VAL A 52 -14.75 7.54 -0.67
C VAL A 52 -14.35 8.07 0.71
N GLU A 53 -13.55 7.32 1.47
CA GLU A 53 -13.20 7.64 2.86
C GLU A 53 -12.04 8.65 2.98
N CYS A 54 -11.17 8.75 1.97
CA CYS A 54 -10.01 9.65 2.02
C CYS A 54 -10.25 10.96 1.27
N GLU A 55 -9.59 12.02 1.71
CA GLU A 55 -9.57 13.30 0.98
C GLU A 55 -8.55 13.22 -0.17
N PHE A 56 -8.95 13.66 -1.36
CA PHE A 56 -8.11 13.75 -2.55
C PHE A 56 -8.18 15.15 -3.14
N THR A 57 -7.06 15.62 -3.68
CA THR A 57 -7.07 16.80 -4.55
C THR A 57 -7.56 16.41 -5.95
N GLN A 58 -7.92 17.41 -6.77
CA GLN A 58 -8.31 17.15 -8.16
C GLN A 58 -7.17 16.50 -8.95
N THR A 59 -5.93 16.93 -8.73
CA THR A 59 -4.74 16.35 -9.37
C THR A 59 -4.54 14.88 -8.96
N ASP A 60 -4.78 14.54 -7.69
CA ASP A 60 -4.66 13.14 -7.24
C ASP A 60 -5.69 12.24 -7.96
N LEU A 61 -6.92 12.74 -8.18
CA LEU A 61 -7.95 12.01 -8.90
C LEU A 61 -7.61 11.86 -10.39
N GLU A 62 -7.09 12.92 -11.03
CA GLU A 62 -6.62 12.88 -12.42
C GLU A 62 -5.51 11.85 -12.62
N ASP A 63 -4.54 11.81 -11.70
CA ASP A 63 -3.45 10.84 -11.72
C ASP A 63 -3.97 9.40 -11.54
N LEU A 64 -4.93 9.19 -10.63
CA LEU A 64 -5.58 7.89 -10.44
C LEU A 64 -6.38 7.45 -11.66
N GLU A 65 -7.09 8.36 -12.32
CA GLU A 65 -7.82 8.08 -13.56
C GLU A 65 -6.87 7.66 -14.70
N ALA A 66 -5.71 8.30 -14.81
CA ALA A 66 -4.68 7.92 -15.79
C ALA A 66 -4.18 6.49 -15.55
N VAL A 67 -3.87 6.13 -14.29
CA VAL A 67 -3.45 4.77 -13.90
C VAL A 67 -4.54 3.74 -14.22
N ILE A 68 -5.81 4.05 -13.94
CA ILE A 68 -6.94 3.17 -14.25
C ILE A 68 -7.08 3.00 -15.77
N SER A 69 -6.93 4.08 -16.54
CA SER A 69 -7.02 4.07 -17.99
C SER A 69 -5.96 3.17 -18.63
N GLU A 70 -4.71 3.27 -18.18
CA GLU A 70 -3.62 2.38 -18.61
C GLU A 70 -3.93 0.91 -18.26
N LYS A 71 -4.41 0.66 -17.04
CA LYS A 71 -4.75 -0.69 -16.58
C LYS A 71 -5.90 -1.34 -17.36
N LYS A 72 -6.83 -0.56 -17.92
CA LYS A 72 -7.92 -1.09 -18.77
C LYS A 72 -7.38 -1.86 -19.99
N SER A 73 -6.23 -1.45 -20.53
CA SER A 73 -5.62 -2.12 -21.69
C SER A 73 -5.14 -3.55 -21.39
N SER A 74 -4.78 -3.84 -20.14
CA SER A 74 -4.29 -5.14 -19.67
C SER A 74 -5.30 -5.87 -18.77
N ALA A 75 -6.52 -5.35 -18.67
CA ALA A 75 -7.56 -5.91 -17.82
C ALA A 75 -8.05 -7.26 -18.35
N VAL A 76 -8.08 -8.27 -17.49
CA VAL A 76 -8.65 -9.59 -17.80
C VAL A 76 -10.17 -9.58 -17.69
N THR A 77 -10.84 -10.40 -18.51
CA THR A 77 -12.31 -10.49 -18.54
C THR A 77 -12.90 -11.07 -17.25
N GLU A 78 -12.20 -11.99 -16.58
CA GLU A 78 -12.63 -12.54 -15.30
C GLU A 78 -11.45 -12.70 -14.33
N VAL A 79 -11.65 -12.26 -13.09
CA VAL A 79 -10.69 -12.47 -11.99
C VAL A 79 -11.11 -13.70 -11.18
N ARG A 80 -10.22 -14.70 -11.10
CA ARG A 80 -10.43 -15.88 -10.26
C ARG A 80 -10.37 -15.52 -8.78
N CYS A 81 -11.23 -16.17 -8.00
CA CYS A 81 -11.19 -16.06 -6.55
C CYS A 81 -9.95 -16.79 -6.01
N ASN A 82 -9.20 -16.16 -5.13
CA ASN A 82 -8.08 -16.74 -4.39
C ASN A 82 -8.39 -16.93 -2.90
N CYS A 83 -9.64 -16.67 -2.47
CA CYS A 83 -10.10 -17.00 -1.13
C CYS A 83 -10.13 -18.54 -0.99
N MET A 84 -9.27 -19.08 -0.11
CA MET A 84 -9.34 -20.47 0.38
C MET A 84 -10.15 -20.54 1.67
#